data_AF-A0A662V4V3-F1
#
_entry.id   AF-A0A662V4V3-F1
#
_cell.length_a   1.000
_cell.length_b   1.000
_cell.length_c   1.000
_cell.angle_alpha   90.00
_cell.angle_beta   90.00
_cell.angle_gamma   90.00
#
_symmetry.space_group_name_H-M   'P 1'
#
loop_
_entity.id
_entity.type
_entity.pdbx_description
1 polymer ?
#
loop_
_entity_poly.entity_id
_entity_poly.type
_entity_poly.pdbx_seq_one_letter_code
_entity_poly.pdbx_strand_id
1 'polypeptide(L)'
;FSKAFALAGARVGYLASSKELVREIDKHRPYYDVPIPSMAAALGALQDLDYMKKIVGEVKKLREELRRGVEKLGLRVLPSETNFLFIELPVKGEIVAKELKKRGILTKYFRRPEIERFLRVSVALREENKVFLENLRDVLEMIRSRGTAL
;
A
#
# COMPACT_ATOMS: atom_id res chain seq x y z
N PHE A 1 -4.82 -1.91 13.65
CA PHE A 1 -5.16 -3.29 13.24
C PHE A 1 -5.09 -3.54 11.74
N SER A 2 -5.65 -2.69 10.89
CA SER A 2 -5.79 -2.93 9.43
C SER A 2 -4.52 -3.10 8.57
N LYS A 3 -3.31 -2.98 9.14
CA LYS A 3 -2.04 -2.98 8.41
C LYS A 3 -1.06 -3.97 9.03
N ALA A 4 -0.23 -3.53 9.97
CA ALA A 4 0.79 -4.37 10.61
C ALA A 4 0.22 -5.66 11.24
N PHE A 5 -1.02 -5.62 11.72
CA PHE A 5 -1.70 -6.78 12.32
C PHE A 5 -2.51 -7.62 11.31
N ALA A 6 -2.46 -7.33 10.00
CA ALA A 6 -3.16 -8.08 8.94
C ALA A 6 -4.70 -8.18 9.07
N LEU A 7 -5.34 -7.32 9.88
CA LEU A 7 -6.79 -7.36 10.16
C LEU A 7 -7.59 -6.27 9.41
N ALA A 8 -7.33 -6.07 8.12
CA ALA A 8 -8.00 -5.01 7.35
C ALA A 8 -9.54 -5.15 7.31
N GLY A 9 -10.01 -6.40 7.16
CA GLY A 9 -11.43 -6.75 7.14
C GLY A 9 -12.12 -6.69 8.51
N ALA A 10 -11.37 -6.72 9.62
CA ALA A 10 -11.95 -6.69 10.97
C ALA A 10 -12.51 -5.31 11.34
N ARG A 11 -12.12 -4.24 10.63
CA ARG A 11 -12.63 -2.87 10.85
C ARG A 11 -12.39 -2.32 12.26
N VAL A 12 -11.27 -2.67 12.89
CA VAL A 12 -10.90 -2.16 14.21
C VAL A 12 -9.86 -1.04 14.10
N GLY A 13 -10.10 0.06 14.81
CA GLY A 13 -9.19 1.19 15.00
C GLY A 13 -9.40 1.78 16.38
N TYR A 14 -8.45 2.60 16.83
CA TYR A 14 -8.58 3.33 18.09
C TYR A 14 -7.93 4.71 17.95
N LEU A 15 -8.32 5.61 18.85
CA LEU A 15 -7.74 6.93 19.02
C LEU A 15 -7.14 6.99 20.44
N ALA A 16 -5.98 7.63 20.59
CA ALA A 16 -5.42 7.99 21.88
C ALA A 16 -5.28 9.51 21.94
N SER A 17 -5.85 10.13 22.96
CA SER A 17 -5.81 11.59 23.18
C SER A 17 -6.05 11.91 24.67
N SER A 18 -6.11 13.20 25.02
CA SER A 18 -6.50 13.66 26.36
C SER A 18 -7.93 13.23 26.70
N LYS A 19 -8.22 13.09 28.00
CA LYS A 19 -9.55 12.65 28.47
C LYS A 19 -10.65 13.60 28.01
N GLU A 20 -10.37 14.90 27.97
CA GLU A 20 -11.28 15.95 27.54
C GLU A 20 -11.66 15.75 26.07
N LEU A 21 -10.68 15.56 25.19
CA LEU A 21 -10.96 15.35 23.76
C LEU A 21 -11.68 14.01 23.51
N VAL A 22 -11.27 12.95 24.21
CA VAL A 22 -11.93 11.64 24.09
C VAL A 22 -13.41 11.75 24.48
N ARG A 23 -13.75 12.47 25.55
CA ARG A 23 -15.15 12.70 25.95
C ARG A 23 -15.95 13.41 24.89
N GLU A 24 -15.39 14.43 24.23
CA GLU A 24 -16.09 15.13 23.15
C GLU A 24 -16.33 14.23 21.93
N ILE A 25 -15.36 13.39 21.57
CA ILE A 25 -15.50 12.44 20.45
C ILE A 25 -16.51 11.34 20.78
N ASP A 26 -16.50 10.83 22.01
CA ASP A 26 -17.36 9.70 22.43
C ASP A 26 -18.86 10.05 22.38
N LYS A 27 -19.23 11.34 22.50
CA LYS A 27 -20.62 11.81 22.30
C LYS A 27 -21.17 11.49 20.90
N HIS A 28 -20.30 11.32 19.91
CA HIS A 28 -20.67 11.00 18.53
C HIS A 28 -20.45 9.52 18.19
N ARG A 29 -20.02 8.70 19.15
CA ARG A 29 -19.75 7.27 18.94
C ARG A 29 -21.06 6.48 18.94
N PRO A 30 -21.31 5.62 17.94
CA PRO A 30 -22.45 4.70 17.98
C PRO A 30 -22.33 3.74 19.17
N TYR A 31 -23.47 3.35 19.77
CA TYR A 31 -23.51 2.41 20.90
C TYR A 31 -22.85 1.05 20.59
N TYR A 32 -22.95 0.58 19.34
CA TYR A 32 -22.37 -0.68 18.86
C TYR A 32 -21.55 -0.44 17.59
N ASP A 33 -20.34 0.07 17.77
CA ASP A 33 -19.47 0.52 16.68
C ASP A 33 -18.46 -0.53 16.20
N VAL A 34 -18.12 -1.53 17.03
CA VAL A 34 -17.19 -2.61 16.68
C VAL A 34 -17.82 -4.00 16.87
N PRO A 35 -17.85 -4.86 15.83
CA PRO A 35 -18.36 -6.22 15.95
C PRO A 35 -17.56 -7.07 16.96
N ILE A 36 -18.24 -7.95 17.70
CA ILE A 36 -17.62 -8.84 18.70
C ILE A 36 -16.48 -9.70 18.10
N PRO A 37 -16.64 -10.37 16.93
CA PRO A 37 -15.55 -11.14 16.33
C PRO A 37 -14.33 -10.28 16.01
N SER A 38 -14.55 -9.03 15.62
CA SER A 38 -13.49 -8.07 15.33
C SER A 38 -12.73 -7.67 16.58
N MET A 39 -13.43 -7.43 17.70
CA MET A 39 -12.80 -7.16 19.00
C MET A 39 -11.95 -8.35 19.47
N ALA A 40 -12.48 -9.57 19.36
CA ALA A 40 -11.75 -10.78 19.72
C ALA A 40 -10.47 -10.95 18.89
N ALA A 41 -10.55 -10.76 17.57
CA ALA A 41 -9.39 -10.80 16.68
C ALA A 41 -8.35 -9.71 17.03
N ALA A 42 -8.81 -8.50 17.33
CA ALA A 42 -7.93 -7.40 17.73
C ALA A 42 -7.21 -7.69 19.06
N LEU A 43 -7.92 -8.21 20.06
CA LEU A 43 -7.33 -8.60 21.34
C LEU A 43 -6.30 -9.73 21.18
N GLY A 44 -6.60 -10.75 20.37
CA GLY A 44 -5.64 -11.81 20.05
C GLY A 44 -4.39 -11.26 19.35
N ALA A 45 -4.57 -10.36 18.38
CA ALA A 45 -3.45 -9.74 17.67
C ALA A 45 -2.58 -8.85 18.58
N LEU A 46 -3.13 -8.23 19.63
CA LEU A 46 -2.36 -7.49 20.62
C LEU A 46 -1.56 -8.39 21.58
N GLN A 47 -1.99 -9.64 21.77
CA GLN A 47 -1.27 -10.61 22.60
C GLN A 47 -0.09 -11.24 21.87
N ASP A 48 -0.10 -11.26 20.53
CA ASP A 48 0.98 -11.80 19.70
C ASP A 48 1.73 -10.69 18.93
N LEU A 49 2.44 -9.85 19.68
CA LEU A 49 3.24 -8.78 19.09
C LEU A 49 4.46 -9.29 18.32
N ASP A 50 4.95 -10.48 18.64
CA ASP A 50 6.13 -11.04 17.97
C ASP A 50 5.79 -11.52 16.56
N TYR A 51 4.61 -12.10 16.34
CA TYR A 51 4.11 -12.35 14.99
C TYR A 51 3.97 -11.04 14.20
N MET A 52 3.39 -9.99 14.80
CA MET A 52 3.29 -8.68 14.14
C MET A 52 4.67 -8.12 13.75
N LYS A 53 5.66 -8.17 14.66
CA LYS A 53 7.04 -7.72 14.38
C LYS A 53 7.67 -8.54 13.25
N LYS A 54 7.46 -9.86 13.23
CA LYS A 54 7.94 -10.75 12.15
C LYS A 54 7.38 -10.32 10.80
N ILE A 55 6.06 -10.13 10.68
CA ILE A 55 5.42 -9.67 9.44
C ILE A 55 5.94 -8.29 9.02
N VAL A 56 6.11 -7.35 9.95
CA VAL A 56 6.71 -6.04 9.65
C VAL A 56 8.14 -6.18 9.13
N GLY A 57 8.95 -7.07 9.71
CA GLY A 57 10.30 -7.36 9.24
C GLY A 57 10.33 -7.90 7.80
N GLU A 58 9.43 -8.85 7.49
CA GLU A 58 9.27 -9.39 6.14
C GLU A 58 8.83 -8.31 5.13
N VAL A 59 7.84 -7.48 5.49
CA VAL A 59 7.39 -6.36 4.64
C VAL A 59 8.53 -5.38 4.38
N LYS A 60 9.35 -5.04 5.38
CA LYS A 60 10.52 -4.16 5.20
C LYS A 60 11.52 -4.75 4.20
N LYS A 61 11.84 -6.05 4.33
CA LYS A 61 12.73 -6.74 3.40
C LYS A 61 12.18 -6.74 1.97
N LEU A 62 10.92 -7.11 1.79
CA LEU A 62 10.26 -7.15 0.48
C LEU A 62 10.10 -5.75 -0.13
N ARG A 63 9.82 -4.72 0.68
CA ARG A 63 9.75 -3.31 0.26
C ARG A 63 11.07 -2.87 -0.37
N GLU A 64 12.17 -3.19 0.28
CA GLU A 64 13.50 -2.82 -0.18
C GLU A 64 13.92 -3.59 -1.44
N GLU A 65 13.58 -4.88 -1.53
CA GLU A 65 13.79 -5.66 -2.76
C GLU A 65 12.97 -5.13 -3.93
N LEU A 66 11.69 -4.81 -3.70
CA LEU A 66 10.83 -4.22 -4.72
C LEU A 66 11.33 -2.84 -5.15
N ARG A 67 11.77 -1.99 -4.20
CA ARG A 67 12.36 -0.68 -4.49
C ARG A 67 13.55 -0.82 -5.43
N ARG A 68 14.52 -1.68 -5.12
CA ARG A 68 15.69 -1.93 -5.97
C ARG A 68 15.29 -2.47 -7.34
N GLY A 69 14.27 -3.32 -7.41
CA GLY A 69 13.73 -3.81 -8.67
C GLY A 69 13.19 -2.69 -9.56
N VAL A 70 12.44 -1.75 -8.98
CA VAL A 70 11.91 -0.57 -9.68
C VAL A 70 13.04 0.39 -10.10
N GLU A 71 14.01 0.64 -9.22
CA GLU A 71 15.16 1.51 -9.52
C GLU A 71 16.02 0.95 -10.67
N LYS A 72 16.15 -0.38 -10.78
CA LYS A 72 16.81 -1.04 -11.93
C LYS A 72 16.09 -0.81 -13.26
N LEU A 73 14.79 -0.47 -13.25
CA LEU A 73 14.04 -0.06 -14.44
C LEU A 73 14.26 1.43 -14.80
N GLY A 74 15.13 2.13 -14.06
CA GLY A 74 15.43 3.55 -14.25
C GLY A 74 14.37 4.49 -13.70
N LEU A 75 13.50 4.01 -12.80
CA LEU A 75 12.45 4.82 -12.18
C LEU A 75 12.86 5.29 -10.79
N ARG A 76 12.42 6.50 -10.44
CA ARG A 76 12.61 7.04 -9.09
C ARG A 76 11.51 6.53 -8.16
N VAL A 77 11.92 6.13 -6.95
CA VAL A 77 11.01 5.71 -5.87
C VAL A 77 11.20 6.64 -4.69
N LEU A 78 10.11 7.17 -4.12
CA LEU A 78 10.22 7.96 -2.89
C LEU A 78 10.55 7.06 -1.69
N PRO A 79 11.30 7.58 -0.68
CA PRO A 79 11.48 6.87 0.57
C PRO A 79 10.13 6.46 1.17
N SER A 80 10.04 5.22 1.63
CA SER A 80 8.80 4.69 2.20
C SER A 80 9.07 4.03 3.54
N GLU A 81 8.26 4.42 4.54
CA GLU A 81 8.14 3.75 5.83
C GLU A 81 6.82 2.98 5.98
N THR A 82 6.09 2.77 4.88
CA THR A 82 4.78 2.11 4.85
C THR A 82 4.84 0.72 4.21
N ASN A 83 3.69 0.07 4.01
CA ASN A 83 3.58 -1.19 3.29
C ASN A 83 3.38 -1.01 1.76
N PHE A 84 3.81 0.12 1.20
CA PHE A 84 3.71 0.42 -0.24
C PHE A 84 4.88 1.30 -0.69
N LEU A 85 5.10 1.38 -2.00
CA LEU A 85 6.02 2.31 -2.64
C LEU A 85 5.26 3.39 -3.41
N PHE A 86 5.90 4.54 -3.58
CA PHE A 86 5.45 5.63 -4.45
C PHE A 86 6.47 5.81 -5.57
N ILE A 87 6.07 5.42 -6.78
CA ILE A 87 6.96 5.30 -7.94
C ILE A 87 6.65 6.43 -8.91
N GLU A 88 7.64 7.25 -9.24
CA GLU A 88 7.53 8.31 -10.24
C GLU A 88 7.68 7.71 -11.64
N LEU A 89 6.70 7.96 -12.52
CA LEU A 89 6.66 7.45 -13.88
C LEU A 89 6.96 8.57 -14.89
N PRO A 90 7.48 8.23 -16.08
CA PRO A 90 7.71 9.22 -17.14
C PRO A 90 6.39 9.85 -17.62
N VAL A 91 5.29 9.09 -17.56
CA VAL A 91 3.94 9.50 -17.98
C VAL A 91 2.95 9.53 -16.81
N LYS A 92 1.70 9.95 -17.06
CA LYS A 92 0.64 9.87 -16.04
C LYS A 92 0.47 8.44 -15.53
N GLY A 93 0.42 8.27 -14.22
CA GLY A 93 0.24 6.98 -13.56
C GLY A 93 -1.06 6.27 -13.94
N GLU A 94 -2.09 7.02 -14.33
CA GLU A 94 -3.34 6.46 -14.86
C GLU A 94 -3.11 5.58 -16.10
N ILE A 95 -2.20 5.97 -17.00
CA ILE A 95 -1.91 5.24 -18.23
C ILE A 95 -1.29 3.88 -17.89
N VAL A 96 -0.23 3.89 -17.08
CA VAL A 96 0.47 2.67 -16.65
C VAL A 96 -0.45 1.77 -15.82
N ALA A 97 -1.21 2.34 -14.88
CA ALA A 97 -2.14 1.59 -14.04
C ALA A 97 -3.24 0.88 -14.86
N LYS A 98 -3.74 1.51 -15.93
CA LYS A 98 -4.74 0.89 -16.81
C LYS A 98 -4.17 -0.32 -17.56
N GLU A 99 -2.94 -0.21 -18.07
CA GLU A 99 -2.29 -1.32 -18.78
C GLU A 99 -1.92 -2.46 -17.82
N LEU A 100 -1.42 -2.15 -16.62
CA LEU A 100 -1.20 -3.15 -15.56
C LEU A 100 -2.51 -3.84 -15.15
N LYS A 101 -3.63 -3.08 -15.05
CA LYS A 101 -4.94 -3.65 -14.72
C LYS A 101 -5.41 -4.67 -15.75
N LYS A 102 -5.17 -4.44 -17.05
CA LYS A 102 -5.47 -5.42 -18.11
C LYS A 102 -4.69 -6.73 -17.95
N ARG A 103 -3.52 -6.67 -17.30
CA ARG A 103 -2.66 -7.80 -16.95
C ARG A 103 -2.98 -8.41 -15.57
N GLY A 104 -4.10 -8.02 -14.95
CA GLY A 104 -4.53 -8.52 -13.64
C GLY A 104 -3.83 -7.87 -12.45
N ILE A 105 -3.02 -6.82 -12.65
CA ILE A 105 -2.24 -6.17 -11.60
C ILE A 105 -2.88 -4.85 -11.20
N LEU A 106 -3.47 -4.82 -10.00
CA LEU A 106 -4.14 -3.63 -9.46
C LEU A 106 -3.18 -2.74 -8.68
N THR A 107 -3.03 -1.51 -9.16
CA THR A 107 -2.23 -0.45 -8.54
C THR A 107 -3.06 0.81 -8.38
N LYS A 108 -2.60 1.78 -7.59
CA LYS A 108 -3.33 3.03 -7.35
C LYS A 108 -2.61 4.19 -8.02
N TYR A 109 -3.33 4.95 -8.84
CA TYR A 109 -2.89 6.23 -9.41
C TYR A 109 -3.71 7.39 -8.85
N PHE A 110 -3.28 8.61 -9.16
CA PHE A 110 -3.87 9.86 -8.66
C PHE A 110 -4.17 10.81 -9.82
N ARG A 111 -5.17 11.68 -9.64
CA ARG A 111 -5.59 12.71 -10.62
C ARG A 111 -5.36 14.13 -10.09
N ARG A 112 -4.33 14.28 -9.25
CA ARG A 112 -3.90 15.58 -8.71
C ARG A 112 -2.60 15.98 -9.41
N PRO A 113 -2.46 17.21 -9.93
CA PRO A 113 -1.31 17.61 -10.73
C PRO A 113 0.05 17.31 -10.08
N GLU A 114 0.16 17.43 -8.76
CA GLU A 114 1.41 17.26 -8.02
C GLU A 114 1.88 15.79 -7.96
N ILE A 115 0.96 14.85 -8.15
CA ILE A 115 1.21 13.41 -7.99
C ILE A 115 0.61 12.56 -9.11
N GLU A 116 0.18 13.16 -10.23
CA GLU A 116 -0.47 12.43 -11.33
C GLU A 116 0.48 11.50 -12.07
N ARG A 117 1.79 11.73 -11.97
CA ARG A 117 2.86 10.86 -12.50
C ARG A 117 3.25 9.73 -11.55
N PHE A 118 2.62 9.65 -10.37
CA PHE A 118 2.97 8.62 -9.39
C PHE A 118 2.04 7.42 -9.42
N LEU A 119 2.65 6.25 -9.23
CA LEU A 119 1.98 4.99 -8.99
C LEU A 119 2.24 4.51 -7.56
N ARG A 120 1.18 4.26 -6.79
CA ARG A 120 1.28 3.63 -5.48
C ARG A 120 1.08 2.13 -5.60
N VAL A 121 2.09 1.38 -5.19
CA VAL A 121 2.13 -0.09 -5.29
C VAL A 121 2.32 -0.69 -3.91
N SER A 122 1.36 -1.50 -3.47
CA SER A 122 1.48 -2.23 -2.21
C SER A 122 2.59 -3.27 -2.30
N VAL A 123 3.34 -3.47 -1.23
CA VAL A 123 4.32 -4.56 -1.13
C VAL A 123 3.54 -5.85 -0.94
N ALA A 124 3.65 -6.76 -1.92
CA ALA A 124 2.98 -8.05 -1.95
C ALA A 124 3.97 -9.18 -1.62
N LEU A 125 3.61 -10.43 -1.87
CA LEU A 125 4.56 -11.55 -1.77
C LEU A 125 5.71 -11.39 -2.77
N ARG A 126 6.83 -12.06 -2.50
CA ARG A 126 8.04 -12.01 -3.36
C ARG A 126 7.71 -12.26 -4.83
N GLU A 127 6.94 -13.31 -5.10
CA GLU A 127 6.63 -13.70 -6.48
C GLU A 127 5.63 -12.75 -7.15
N GLU A 128 4.67 -12.21 -6.40
CA GLU A 128 3.76 -11.18 -6.91
C GLU A 128 4.52 -9.87 -7.25
N ASN A 129 5.48 -9.48 -6.40
CA ASN A 129 6.34 -8.33 -6.67
C ASN A 129 7.21 -8.56 -7.91
N LYS A 130 7.70 -9.78 -8.14
CA LYS A 130 8.45 -10.14 -9.35
C LYS A 130 7.57 -10.04 -10.60
N VAL A 131 6.37 -10.62 -10.57
CA VAL A 131 5.38 -10.51 -11.66
C VAL A 131 5.05 -9.04 -11.94
N PHE A 132 4.91 -8.21 -10.90
CA PHE A 132 4.71 -6.78 -11.06
C PHE A 132 5.88 -6.10 -11.79
N LEU A 133 7.12 -6.37 -11.39
CA LEU A 133 8.31 -5.77 -12.01
C LEU A 133 8.46 -6.14 -13.49
N GLU A 134 8.22 -7.40 -13.83
CA GLU A 134 8.23 -7.88 -15.22
C GLU A 134 7.17 -7.16 -16.06
N ASN A 135 5.93 -7.11 -15.58
CA ASN A 135 4.84 -6.45 -16.30
C ASN A 135 5.01 -4.92 -16.37
N LEU A 136 5.58 -4.30 -15.33
CA LEU A 136 5.90 -2.87 -15.35
C LEU A 136 6.90 -2.55 -16.45
N ARG A 137 7.95 -3.37 -16.59
CA ARG A 137 8.94 -3.22 -17.67
C ARG A 137 8.27 -3.27 -19.04
N ASP A 138 7.48 -4.32 -19.32
CA ASP A 138 6.81 -4.47 -20.61
C ASP A 138 5.89 -3.29 -20.93
N VAL A 139 5.14 -2.82 -19.93
CA VAL A 139 4.22 -1.68 -20.10
C VAL A 139 4.99 -0.40 -20.43
N LEU A 140 6.13 -0.17 -19.78
CA LEU A 140 6.99 0.97 -20.09
C LEU A 140 7.57 0.87 -21.50
N GLU A 141 8.06 -0.29 -21.91
CA GLU A 141 8.57 -0.53 -23.27
C GLU A 141 7.47 -0.33 -24.34
N MET A 142 6.25 -0.83 -24.08
CA MET A 142 5.09 -0.62 -24.95
C MET A 142 4.69 0.85 -25.08
N ILE A 143 4.73 1.62 -23.99
CA ILE A 143 4.39 3.05 -24.02
C ILE A 143 5.45 3.82 -24.82
N ARG A 144 6.73 3.49 -24.63
CA ARG A 144 7.85 4.08 -25.38
C ARG A 144 7.72 3.82 -26.89
N SER A 145 7.35 2.61 -27.30
CA SER A 145 7.21 2.26 -28.73
C SER A 145 6.01 2.91 -29.42
N ARG A 146 4.98 3.31 -28.66
CA ARG A 146 3.77 3.97 -29.19
C ARG A 146 3.89 5.49 -29.36
N GLY A 147 5.09 6.06 -29.19
CA GLY A 147 5.33 7.48 -29.46
C GLY A 147 4.57 8.44 -28.55
N THR A 148 4.08 7.99 -27.38
CA THR A 148 3.56 8.91 -26.38
C THR A 148 4.79 9.62 -25.80
N ALA A 149 4.99 10.88 -26.18
CA ALA A 149 6.17 11.68 -25.85
C ALA A 149 6.60 11.47 -24.37
N LEU A 150 7.83 10.97 -24.22
CA LEU A 150 8.53 10.80 -22.94
C LEU A 150 9.03 12.15 -22.41
#